data_AF-A0A9N8ZX95-F1
#
_entry.id   AF-A0A9N8ZX95-F1
#
_cell.length_a   1.000
_cell.length_b   1.000
_cell.length_c   1.000
_cell.angle_alpha   90.00
_cell.angle_beta   90.00
_cell.angle_gamma   90.00
#
_symmetry.space_group_name_H-M   'P 1'
#
loop_
_entity.id
_entity.type
_entity.pdbx_description
1 polymer ?
#
loop_
_entity_poly.entity_id
_entity_poly.type
_entity_poly.pdbx_seq_one_letter_code
_entity_poly.pdbx_strand_id
1 'polypeptide(L)'
;MGKKNFKNLYKRIKSELGDITCKISYFSDNFDENKNYAGMIVYAVNGNFAWNNTGGKASGYKGRSFYVVIQCTNNWPSDVLKDVGNGQVHHHVIKSTFGFDYNQDIVCCGGFSYHNKQLKFSSLWLNGRSQEGWESDGSKYLSRPEQILVEHCFEEYKKF
;
A
#
# COMPACT_ATOMS: atom_id res chain seq x y z
N MET A 1 -16.90 -1.50 0.26
CA MET A 1 -16.25 -2.69 -0.31
C MET A 1 -14.77 -2.39 -0.44
N GLY A 2 -14.05 -2.66 0.65
CA GLY A 2 -12.69 -2.29 1.06
C GLY A 2 -12.61 -2.23 2.58
N LYS A 3 -11.85 -1.29 3.16
CA LYS A 3 -11.90 -1.08 4.62
C LYS A 3 -13.31 -0.61 5.02
N LYS A 4 -13.93 -1.29 6.01
CA LYS A 4 -15.36 -1.15 6.36
C LYS A 4 -15.77 0.28 6.74
N ASN A 5 -14.84 1.06 7.28
CA ASN A 5 -15.09 2.45 7.67
C ASN A 5 -13.90 3.38 7.40
N PHE A 6 -13.48 3.45 6.13
CA PHE A 6 -12.36 4.31 5.72
C PHE A 6 -12.56 5.80 6.08
N LYS A 7 -13.79 6.30 6.08
CA LYS A 7 -14.07 7.70 6.47
C LYS A 7 -13.66 7.98 7.92
N ASN A 8 -13.91 7.05 8.84
CA ASN A 8 -13.49 7.21 10.23
C ASN A 8 -11.97 7.07 10.39
N LEU A 9 -11.34 6.14 9.66
CA LEU A 9 -9.87 6.06 9.56
C LEU A 9 -9.28 7.41 9.12
N TYR A 10 -9.76 7.95 8.01
CA TYR A 10 -9.30 9.22 7.47
C TYR A 10 -9.46 10.37 8.49
N LYS A 11 -10.61 10.45 9.16
CA LYS A 11 -10.84 11.46 10.21
C LYS A 11 -9.85 11.33 11.36
N ARG A 12 -9.59 10.10 11.81
CA ARG A 12 -8.64 9.82 12.91
C ARG A 12 -7.21 10.17 12.52
N ILE A 13 -6.78 9.81 11.30
CA ILE A 13 -5.46 10.23 10.79
C ILE A 13 -5.38 11.76 10.77
N LYS A 14 -6.42 12.44 10.25
CA LYS A 14 -6.44 13.92 10.16
C LYS A 14 -6.41 14.58 11.53
N SER A 15 -7.10 14.04 12.53
CA SER A 15 -7.05 14.59 13.88
C SER A 15 -5.67 14.44 14.53
N GLU A 16 -4.96 13.35 14.25
CA GLU A 16 -3.66 13.07 14.87
C GLU A 16 -2.48 13.74 14.13
N LEU A 17 -2.53 13.80 12.80
CA LEU A 17 -1.43 14.31 11.96
C LEU A 17 -1.65 15.73 11.42
N GLY A 18 -2.84 16.30 11.62
CA GLY A 18 -3.23 17.57 11.02
C GLY A 18 -3.47 17.45 9.51
N ASP A 19 -2.87 18.35 8.73
CA ASP A 19 -3.04 18.34 7.28
C ASP A 19 -2.53 17.04 6.66
N ILE A 20 -3.41 16.44 5.85
CA ILE A 20 -3.17 15.18 5.19
C ILE A 20 -2.40 15.45 3.90
N THR A 21 -1.24 14.82 3.79
CA THR A 21 -0.46 14.76 2.55
C THR A 21 -0.26 13.30 2.17
N CYS A 22 -0.15 13.06 0.87
CA CYS A 22 0.24 11.75 0.34
C CYS A 22 1.73 11.79 0.03
N LYS A 23 2.48 10.84 0.58
CA LYS A 23 3.91 10.71 0.35
C LYS A 23 4.19 9.50 -0.52
N ILE A 24 4.65 9.73 -1.73
CA ILE A 24 5.23 8.67 -2.56
C ILE A 24 6.62 8.35 -1.98
N SER A 25 6.85 7.07 -1.75
CA SER A 25 8.11 6.57 -1.21
C SER A 25 9.23 6.81 -2.20
N TYR A 26 10.36 7.29 -1.70
CA TYR A 26 11.63 7.32 -2.43
C TYR A 26 12.08 5.92 -2.91
N PHE A 27 11.60 4.86 -2.26
CA PHE A 27 11.87 3.46 -2.64
C PHE A 27 10.90 2.93 -3.69
N SER A 28 10.09 3.81 -4.29
CA SER A 28 9.29 3.46 -5.45
C SER A 28 10.17 3.50 -6.69
N ASP A 29 9.95 2.57 -7.62
CA ASP A 29 10.61 2.61 -8.92
C ASP A 29 10.03 3.74 -9.77
N ASN A 30 10.75 4.23 -10.78
CA ASN A 30 10.21 5.26 -11.67
C ASN A 30 9.11 4.71 -12.58
N PHE A 31 8.14 5.56 -12.94
CA PHE A 31 7.04 5.13 -13.80
C PHE A 31 7.45 4.94 -15.26
N ASP A 32 6.91 3.90 -15.86
CA ASP A 32 7.00 3.55 -17.27
C ASP A 32 5.69 2.86 -17.63
N GLU A 33 4.90 3.46 -18.51
CA GLU A 33 3.57 2.99 -18.88
C GLU A 33 3.54 1.59 -19.51
N ASN A 34 4.69 1.10 -19.99
CA ASN A 34 4.81 -0.21 -20.61
C ASN A 34 5.23 -1.30 -19.62
N LYS A 35 5.39 -0.95 -18.34
CA LYS A 35 5.76 -1.88 -17.27
C LYS A 35 4.58 -2.15 -16.32
N ASN A 36 4.72 -3.21 -15.53
CA ASN A 36 3.75 -3.64 -14.54
C ASN A 36 4.25 -3.30 -13.13
N TYR A 37 3.35 -2.81 -12.29
CA TYR A 37 3.70 -2.37 -10.93
C TYR A 37 2.78 -2.98 -9.89
N ALA A 38 3.36 -3.27 -8.74
CA ALA A 38 2.64 -3.54 -7.51
C ALA A 38 2.72 -2.32 -6.61
N GLY A 39 1.56 -1.85 -6.15
CA GLY A 39 1.45 -0.68 -5.30
C GLY A 39 0.82 -1.02 -3.96
N MET A 40 1.24 -0.28 -2.93
CA MET A 40 0.64 -0.32 -1.61
C MET A 40 0.52 1.09 -1.06
N ILE A 41 -0.60 1.38 -0.42
CA ILE A 41 -0.82 2.58 0.38
C ILE A 41 -0.90 2.17 1.86
N VAL A 42 -0.06 2.77 2.70
CA VAL A 42 0.05 2.48 4.12
C VAL A 42 -0.68 3.54 4.92
N TYR A 43 -1.54 3.06 5.82
CA TYR A 43 -2.40 3.87 6.68
C TYR A 43 -1.90 3.91 8.12
N ALA A 44 -1.25 2.85 8.61
CA ALA A 44 -0.67 2.80 9.94
C ALA A 44 0.38 1.68 10.01
N VAL A 45 1.32 1.82 10.94
CA VAL A 45 2.27 0.77 11.31
C VAL A 45 2.23 0.62 12.83
N ASN A 46 1.95 -0.59 13.31
CA ASN A 46 1.76 -0.91 14.72
C ASN A 46 0.75 0.03 15.41
N GLY A 47 -0.38 0.27 14.72
CA GLY A 47 -1.41 1.21 15.16
C GLY A 47 -1.07 2.72 15.08
N ASN A 48 0.15 3.09 14.71
CA ASN A 48 0.61 4.48 14.65
C ASN A 48 0.51 5.06 13.23
N PHE A 49 0.04 6.31 13.10
CA PHE A 49 -0.05 7.02 11.82
C PHE A 49 1.23 7.77 11.43
N ALA A 50 2.19 7.89 12.35
CA ALA A 50 3.56 8.30 12.09
C ALA A 50 4.49 7.28 12.75
N TRP A 51 5.51 6.84 12.03
CA TRP A 51 6.37 5.75 12.48
C TRP A 51 7.81 5.90 11.99
N ASN A 52 8.72 5.18 12.65
CA ASN A 52 10.08 5.00 12.19
C ASN A 52 10.20 3.60 11.58
N ASN A 53 10.73 3.51 10.37
CA ASN A 53 10.98 2.23 9.73
C ASN A 53 12.27 1.63 10.31
N THR A 54 12.18 0.40 10.82
CA THR A 54 13.31 -0.30 11.46
C THR A 54 13.90 -1.39 10.56
N GLY A 55 13.14 -1.86 9.56
CA GLY A 55 13.56 -2.94 8.65
C GLY A 55 13.44 -2.58 7.17
N GLY A 56 13.89 -3.51 6.33
CA GLY A 56 13.83 -3.40 4.88
C GLY A 56 14.63 -2.23 4.31
N LYS A 57 14.36 -1.89 3.04
CA LYS A 57 15.00 -0.76 2.34
C LYS A 57 14.72 0.59 3.01
N ALA A 58 13.57 0.72 3.68
CA ALA A 58 13.18 1.95 4.33
C ALA A 58 13.77 2.13 5.74
N SER A 59 14.59 1.19 6.23
CA SER A 59 15.20 1.27 7.55
C SER A 59 15.94 2.60 7.77
N GLY A 60 15.69 3.25 8.92
CA GLY A 60 16.24 4.56 9.26
C GLY A 60 15.42 5.76 8.75
N TYR A 61 14.40 5.54 7.92
CA TYR A 61 13.53 6.61 7.41
C TYR A 61 12.24 6.72 8.21
N LYS A 62 11.68 7.94 8.23
CA LYS A 62 10.37 8.23 8.84
C LYS A 62 9.23 8.02 7.84
N GLY A 63 8.19 7.34 8.28
CA GLY A 63 6.92 7.17 7.58
C GLY A 63 5.78 7.94 8.26
N ARG A 64 4.79 8.32 7.47
CA ARG A 64 3.52 8.87 7.96
C ARG A 64 2.41 8.57 6.98
N SER A 65 1.18 8.47 7.47
CA SER A 65 0.01 8.31 6.61
C SER A 65 -0.23 9.59 5.81
N PHE A 66 -0.54 9.53 4.51
CA PHE A 66 -0.67 8.34 3.66
C PHE A 66 0.65 8.06 2.91
N TYR A 67 1.24 6.89 3.11
CA TYR A 67 2.54 6.54 2.52
C TYR A 67 2.38 5.52 1.40
N VAL A 68 2.83 5.84 0.20
CA VAL A 68 2.64 5.01 -1.00
C VAL A 68 3.96 4.42 -1.45
N VAL A 69 4.00 3.13 -1.72
CA VAL A 69 5.17 2.41 -2.26
C VAL A 69 4.75 1.72 -3.54
N ILE A 70 5.48 1.95 -4.63
CA ILE A 70 5.17 1.37 -5.95
C ILE A 70 6.42 0.73 -6.51
N GLN A 71 6.40 -0.58 -6.77
CA GLN A 71 7.55 -1.32 -7.28
C GLN A 71 7.23 -1.98 -8.62
N CYS A 72 8.17 -1.89 -9.55
CA CYS A 72 8.12 -2.53 -10.85
C CYS A 72 8.32 -4.04 -10.70
N THR A 73 7.40 -4.82 -11.26
CA THR A 73 7.34 -6.27 -11.10
C THR A 73 7.95 -7.04 -12.27
N ASN A 74 8.30 -6.36 -13.37
CA ASN A 74 8.76 -7.01 -14.62
C ASN A 74 10.03 -7.87 -14.43
N ASN A 75 10.91 -7.46 -13.52
CA ASN A 75 12.20 -8.14 -13.27
C ASN A 75 12.21 -8.91 -11.95
N TRP A 76 11.04 -9.15 -11.35
CA TRP A 76 10.99 -9.88 -10.09
C TRP A 76 11.28 -11.37 -10.30
N PRO A 77 11.92 -12.02 -9.32
CA PRO A 77 12.15 -13.46 -9.35
C PRO A 77 10.85 -14.23 -9.59
N SER A 78 10.90 -15.25 -10.44
CA SER A 78 9.70 -15.98 -10.87
C SER A 78 8.99 -16.68 -9.70
N ASP A 79 9.71 -17.06 -8.65
CA ASP A 79 9.17 -17.57 -7.38
C ASP A 79 8.30 -16.56 -6.64
N VAL A 80 8.58 -15.25 -6.75
CA VAL A 80 7.73 -14.18 -6.19
C VAL A 80 6.47 -13.98 -7.04
N LEU A 81 6.54 -14.32 -8.33
CA LEU A 81 5.47 -14.15 -9.32
C LEU A 81 4.60 -15.40 -9.52
N LYS A 82 5.02 -16.58 -9.02
CA LYS A 82 4.30 -17.86 -9.19
C LYS A 82 2.86 -17.85 -8.65
N ASP A 83 2.56 -16.90 -7.78
CA ASP A 83 1.28 -16.73 -7.10
C ASP A 83 0.67 -15.33 -7.32
N VAL A 84 0.88 -14.74 -8.51
CA VAL A 84 0.18 -13.52 -8.93
C VAL A 84 -1.34 -13.76 -8.86
N GLY A 85 -1.99 -13.10 -7.89
CA GLY A 85 -3.42 -13.28 -7.57
C GLY A 85 -3.68 -13.79 -6.15
N ASN A 86 -2.70 -14.47 -5.54
CA ASN A 86 -2.72 -14.95 -4.17
C ASN A 86 -1.97 -14.01 -3.20
N GLY A 87 -1.84 -12.71 -3.54
CA GLY A 87 -1.32 -11.68 -2.62
C GLY A 87 0.18 -11.71 -2.28
N GLN A 88 0.95 -12.67 -2.79
CA GLN A 88 2.40 -12.75 -2.55
C GLN A 88 3.18 -11.54 -3.09
N VAL A 89 2.70 -10.93 -4.17
CA VAL A 89 3.33 -9.74 -4.76
C VAL A 89 3.33 -8.58 -3.75
N HIS A 90 2.22 -8.33 -3.06
CA HIS A 90 2.14 -7.28 -2.04
C HIS A 90 2.92 -7.64 -0.76
N HIS A 91 2.97 -8.92 -0.40
CA HIS A 91 3.83 -9.38 0.70
C HIS A 91 5.31 -9.07 0.41
N HIS A 92 5.76 -9.28 -0.82
CA HIS A 92 7.12 -8.93 -1.22
C HIS A 92 7.39 -7.42 -1.09
N VAL A 93 6.43 -6.56 -1.47
CA VAL A 93 6.56 -5.10 -1.27
C VAL A 93 6.72 -4.77 0.22
N ILE A 94 5.89 -5.35 1.09
CA ILE A 94 5.94 -5.10 2.55
C ILE A 94 7.28 -5.55 3.12
N LYS A 95 7.67 -6.80 2.84
CA LYS A 95 8.90 -7.39 3.37
C LYS A 95 10.14 -6.67 2.87
N SER A 96 10.21 -6.36 1.57
CA SER A 96 11.36 -5.66 1.00
C SER A 96 11.46 -4.21 1.49
N THR A 97 10.33 -3.52 1.65
CA THR A 97 10.32 -2.10 2.03
C THR A 97 10.48 -1.89 3.53
N PHE A 98 9.70 -2.61 4.34
CA PHE A 98 9.59 -2.40 5.79
C PHE A 98 10.27 -3.48 6.63
N GLY A 99 10.64 -4.63 6.04
CA GLY A 99 11.24 -5.75 6.76
C GLY A 99 10.25 -6.57 7.59
N PHE A 100 8.96 -6.27 7.53
CA PHE A 100 7.93 -7.04 8.23
C PHE A 100 7.49 -8.25 7.41
N ASP A 101 7.31 -9.38 8.09
CA ASP A 101 6.50 -10.47 7.52
C ASP A 101 5.02 -10.10 7.67
N TYR A 102 4.25 -10.30 6.61
CA TYR A 102 2.86 -9.84 6.57
C TYR A 102 1.97 -10.48 7.65
N ASN A 103 2.26 -11.72 8.06
CA ASN A 103 1.49 -12.44 9.10
C ASN A 103 1.56 -11.79 10.49
N GLN A 104 2.37 -10.75 10.66
CA GLN A 104 2.46 -10.02 11.92
C GLN A 104 1.27 -9.05 12.11
N ASP A 105 0.47 -8.79 11.07
CA ASP A 105 -0.68 -7.84 11.06
C ASP A 105 -0.34 -6.39 11.47
N ILE A 106 0.95 -6.07 11.64
CA ILE A 106 1.48 -4.77 12.07
C ILE A 106 1.15 -3.64 11.09
N VAL A 107 1.08 -3.93 9.79
CA VAL A 107 0.92 -2.91 8.74
C VAL A 107 -0.53 -2.84 8.30
N CYS A 108 -1.20 -1.72 8.59
CA CYS A 108 -2.49 -1.43 7.97
C CYS A 108 -2.27 -0.77 6.61
N CYS A 109 -2.76 -1.41 5.55
CA CYS A 109 -2.55 -0.96 4.20
C CYS A 109 -3.65 -1.40 3.22
N GLY A 110 -3.64 -0.76 2.05
CA GLY A 110 -4.40 -1.13 0.87
C GLY A 110 -3.48 -1.50 -0.28
N GLY A 111 -3.84 -2.53 -1.03
CA GLY A 111 -3.09 -2.99 -2.21
C GLY A 111 -3.73 -2.55 -3.52
N PHE A 112 -2.90 -2.12 -4.46
CA PHE A 112 -3.26 -1.84 -5.85
C PHE A 112 -2.16 -2.33 -6.81
N SER A 113 -2.43 -2.30 -8.11
CA SER A 113 -1.47 -2.69 -9.14
C SER A 113 -1.71 -1.93 -10.43
N TYR A 114 -0.67 -1.73 -11.23
CA TYR A 114 -0.78 -1.24 -12.60
C TYR A 114 -0.35 -2.36 -13.55
N HIS A 115 -1.23 -2.77 -14.45
CA HIS A 115 -0.95 -3.83 -15.43
C HIS A 115 -1.85 -3.65 -16.65
N ASN A 116 -1.33 -3.93 -17.85
CA ASN A 116 -2.01 -3.67 -19.13
C ASN A 116 -2.52 -2.23 -19.25
N LYS A 117 -1.67 -1.27 -18.87
CA LYS A 117 -1.97 0.16 -18.88
C LYS A 117 -3.15 0.60 -18.00
N GLN A 118 -3.59 -0.26 -17.07
CA GLN A 118 -4.73 -0.01 -16.20
C GLN A 118 -4.34 -0.10 -14.74
N LEU A 119 -4.79 0.88 -13.95
CA LEU A 119 -4.74 0.84 -12.50
C LEU A 119 -5.88 -0.06 -11.99
N LYS A 120 -5.53 -1.02 -11.12
CA LYS A 120 -6.44 -1.98 -10.51
C LYS A 120 -6.34 -1.89 -9.00
N PHE A 121 -7.49 -1.93 -8.33
CA PHE A 121 -7.61 -1.74 -6.88
C PHE A 121 -7.92 -3.02 -6.12
N SER A 122 -7.54 -4.17 -6.70
CA SER A 122 -7.85 -5.47 -6.13
C SER A 122 -6.62 -6.12 -5.48
N SER A 123 -6.76 -6.50 -4.21
CA SER A 123 -5.86 -7.36 -3.48
C SER A 123 -6.68 -8.17 -2.48
N LEU A 124 -6.84 -9.47 -2.72
CA LEU A 124 -7.55 -10.33 -1.76
C LEU A 124 -6.87 -10.31 -0.39
N TRP A 125 -5.54 -10.23 -0.39
CA TRP A 125 -4.73 -10.29 0.81
C TRP A 125 -4.74 -8.98 1.60
N LEU A 126 -4.47 -7.84 0.96
CA LEU A 126 -4.41 -6.57 1.68
C LEU A 126 -5.78 -5.94 1.94
N ASN A 127 -6.71 -6.08 1.00
CA ASN A 127 -7.99 -5.37 1.07
C ASN A 127 -9.07 -6.20 1.75
N GLY A 128 -9.05 -7.52 1.51
CA GLY A 128 -10.08 -8.46 1.98
C GLY A 128 -9.92 -8.98 3.41
N ARG A 129 -8.84 -8.60 4.11
CA ARG A 129 -8.56 -9.02 5.49
C ARG A 129 -8.51 -7.85 6.45
N SER A 130 -8.97 -8.08 7.68
CA SER A 130 -8.73 -7.16 8.79
C SER A 130 -7.24 -7.13 9.11
N GLN A 131 -6.75 -5.97 9.54
CA GLN A 131 -5.36 -5.71 9.90
C GLN A 131 -5.36 -4.99 11.24
N GLU A 132 -4.22 -4.90 11.92
CA GLU A 132 -4.18 -4.27 13.24
C GLU A 132 -4.75 -2.84 13.19
N GLY A 133 -5.73 -2.59 14.07
CA GLY A 133 -6.47 -1.34 14.14
C GLY A 133 -7.62 -1.17 13.14
N TRP A 134 -7.88 -2.14 12.24
CA TRP A 134 -8.85 -1.97 11.15
C TRP A 134 -9.62 -3.23 10.72
N GLU A 135 -10.92 -3.06 10.50
CA GLU A 135 -11.80 -4.08 9.92
C GLU A 135 -11.92 -3.97 8.40
N SER A 136 -11.73 -5.09 7.71
CA SER A 136 -12.15 -5.24 6.32
C SER A 136 -13.63 -5.58 6.23
N ASP A 137 -14.28 -5.20 5.13
CA ASP A 137 -15.61 -5.71 4.78
C ASP A 137 -15.57 -7.01 3.95
N GLY A 138 -14.41 -7.65 3.85
CA GLY A 138 -14.19 -8.90 3.13
C GLY A 138 -13.98 -8.74 1.61
N SER A 139 -14.15 -7.53 1.08
CA SER A 139 -13.92 -7.24 -0.32
C SER A 139 -12.43 -7.23 -0.67
N LYS A 140 -12.06 -7.94 -1.75
CA LYS A 140 -10.72 -7.80 -2.36
C LYS A 140 -10.47 -6.42 -2.97
N TYR A 141 -11.50 -5.62 -3.19
CA TYR A 141 -11.37 -4.27 -3.77
C TYR A 141 -11.23 -3.22 -2.67
N LEU A 142 -10.43 -2.18 -2.91
CA LEU A 142 -10.45 -0.96 -2.11
C LEU A 142 -11.82 -0.28 -2.17
N SER A 143 -12.21 0.41 -1.09
CA SER A 143 -13.45 1.19 -1.06
C SER A 143 -13.35 2.39 -1.99
N ARG A 144 -14.49 2.95 -2.44
CA ARG A 144 -14.47 4.08 -3.38
C ARG A 144 -13.62 5.28 -2.90
N PRO A 145 -13.66 5.67 -1.61
CA PRO A 145 -12.75 6.71 -1.09
C PRO A 145 -11.27 6.32 -1.16
N GLU A 146 -10.93 5.06 -0.88
CA GLU A 146 -9.55 4.56 -1.01
C GLU A 146 -9.09 4.59 -2.46
N GLN A 147 -9.96 4.21 -3.41
CA GLN A 147 -9.65 4.26 -4.85
C GLN A 147 -9.34 5.67 -5.31
N ILE A 148 -10.17 6.66 -4.95
CA ILE A 148 -9.95 8.08 -5.29
C ILE A 148 -8.60 8.56 -4.76
N LEU A 149 -8.25 8.17 -3.53
CA LEU A 149 -6.97 8.52 -2.92
C LEU A 149 -5.79 7.88 -3.67
N VAL A 150 -5.90 6.60 -4.00
CA VAL A 150 -4.86 5.87 -4.76
C VAL A 150 -4.73 6.41 -6.17
N GLU A 151 -5.84 6.72 -6.87
CA GLU A 151 -5.85 7.38 -8.18
C GLU A 151 -5.06 8.69 -8.12
N HIS A 152 -5.38 9.56 -7.15
CA HIS A 152 -4.66 10.81 -6.97
C HIS A 152 -3.15 10.59 -6.70
N CYS A 153 -2.80 9.67 -5.80
CA CYS A 153 -1.39 9.35 -5.52
C CYS A 153 -0.66 8.80 -6.75
N PHE A 154 -1.34 7.98 -7.54
CA PHE A 154 -0.76 7.38 -8.73
C PHE A 154 -0.54 8.42 -9.83
N GLU A 155 -1.47 9.37 -10.00
CA GLU A 155 -1.28 10.50 -10.91
C GLU A 155 -0.11 11.40 -10.51
N GLU A 156 0.09 11.66 -9.21
CA GLU A 156 1.28 12.37 -8.74
C GLU A 156 2.54 11.55 -8.98
N TYR A 157 2.51 10.24 -8.75
CA TYR A 157 3.65 9.34 -8.96
C TYR A 157 4.17 9.36 -10.40
N LYS A 158 3.30 9.42 -11.41
CA LYS A 158 3.70 9.46 -12.83
C LYS A 158 4.49 10.72 -13.22
N LYS A 159 4.50 11.76 -12.38
CA LYS A 159 5.20 13.03 -12.66
C LYS A 159 6.65 13.04 -12.21
N PHE A 160 7.06 12.06 -11.41
CA PHE A 160 8.41 11.91 -10.86
C PHE A 160 9.19 10.86 -11.68
#